data_AF-A0A0C3CSF9-F1
#
_entry.id   AF-A0A0C3CSF9-F1
#
_cell.length_a   1.000
_cell.length_b   1.000
_cell.length_c   1.000
_cell.angle_alpha   90.00
_cell.angle_beta   90.00
_cell.angle_gamma   90.00
#
_symmetry.space_group_name_H-M   'P 1'
#
loop_
_entity.id
_entity.type
_entity.pdbx_description
1 polymer ?
#
loop_
_entity_poly.entity_id
_entity_poly.type
_entity_poly.pdbx_seq_one_letter_code
_entity_poly.pdbx_strand_id
1 'polypeptide(L)'
;PEPDEADLIRSYTMQNAESGLGSDYVKRKNVIRVRLEGEQFLLQAKDIESVIEWIEGLQAATNIALDLDERPMPRGPIFPR
;
A
#
# COMPACT_ATOMS: atom_id res chain seq x y z
N PRO A 1 13.23 14.08 -15.01
CA PRO A 1 12.14 14.17 -16.02
C PRO A 1 10.87 13.57 -15.42
N GLU A 2 9.78 14.31 -15.48
CA GLU A 2 8.47 13.72 -15.17
C GLU A 2 8.13 12.70 -16.29
N PRO A 3 7.60 11.52 -15.95
CA PRO A 3 7.24 10.51 -16.94
C PRO A 3 6.10 11.01 -17.84
N ASP A 4 6.10 10.59 -19.11
CA ASP A 4 5.02 10.91 -20.06
C ASP A 4 3.77 10.08 -19.73
N GLU A 5 2.58 10.56 -20.07
CA GLU A 5 1.34 9.78 -19.94
C GLU A 5 1.42 8.48 -20.75
N ALA A 6 2.13 8.49 -21.88
CA ALA A 6 2.40 7.30 -22.68
C ALA A 6 3.26 6.24 -21.95
N ASP A 7 3.99 6.60 -20.90
CA ASP A 7 4.79 5.68 -20.10
C ASP A 7 3.93 4.92 -19.05
N LEU A 8 2.67 5.30 -18.86
CA LEU A 8 1.77 4.65 -17.90
C LEU A 8 1.37 3.26 -18.40
N ILE A 9 1.96 2.23 -17.80
CA ILE A 9 1.66 0.83 -18.15
C ILE A 9 0.32 0.40 -17.55
N ARG A 10 0.03 0.82 -16.31
CA ARG A 10 -1.19 0.39 -15.60
C ARG A 10 -1.55 1.31 -14.44
N SER A 11 -2.84 1.39 -14.16
CA SER A 11 -3.42 2.01 -12.97
C SER A 11 -4.27 0.98 -12.23
N TYR A 12 -4.24 1.02 -10.90
CA TYR A 12 -4.97 0.12 -10.02
C TYR A 12 -5.74 0.92 -8.98
N THR A 13 -6.94 0.46 -8.61
CA THR A 13 -7.62 0.96 -7.42
C THR A 13 -6.90 0.51 -6.14
N MET A 14 -6.99 1.34 -5.10
CA MET A 14 -6.51 1.01 -3.75
C MET A 14 -7.59 0.36 -2.89
N GLN A 15 -8.81 0.17 -3.41
CA GLN A 15 -9.89 -0.49 -2.68
C GLN A 15 -9.49 -1.93 -2.34
N ASN A 16 -9.59 -2.27 -1.04
CA ASN A 16 -9.22 -3.58 -0.51
C ASN A 16 -7.75 -3.99 -0.79
N ALA A 17 -6.89 -3.02 -1.12
CA ALA A 17 -5.48 -3.29 -1.35
C ALA A 17 -4.76 -3.63 -0.04
N GLU A 18 -3.81 -4.56 -0.12
CA GLU A 18 -2.96 -4.93 1.01
C GLU A 18 -1.51 -4.61 0.71
N SER A 19 -0.80 -4.02 1.68
CA SER A 19 0.64 -3.76 1.58
C SER A 19 1.36 -4.16 2.87
N GLY A 20 2.58 -4.68 2.72
CA GLY A 20 3.40 -5.10 3.85
C GLY A 20 4.81 -5.54 3.45
N LEU A 21 5.62 -5.93 4.43
CA LEU A 21 6.98 -6.40 4.18
C LEU A 21 6.97 -7.75 3.45
N GLY A 22 7.72 -7.86 2.35
CA GLY A 22 7.96 -9.10 1.62
C GLY A 22 9.07 -9.93 2.27
N SER A 23 8.90 -10.33 3.53
CA SER A 23 9.93 -10.95 4.38
C SER A 23 10.43 -12.33 3.90
N ASP A 24 9.62 -13.04 3.13
CA ASP A 24 9.95 -14.31 2.50
C ASP A 24 10.82 -14.16 1.23
N TYR A 25 10.96 -12.94 0.70
CA TYR A 25 11.76 -12.68 -0.48
C TYR A 25 13.21 -12.33 -0.11
N VAL A 26 14.09 -13.33 -0.20
CA VAL A 26 15.48 -13.21 0.27
C VAL A 26 16.47 -12.69 -0.78
N LYS A 27 16.07 -12.58 -2.06
CA LYS A 27 16.99 -12.20 -3.16
C LYS A 27 17.33 -10.71 -3.18
N ARG A 28 16.49 -9.85 -2.58
CA ARG A 28 16.71 -8.41 -2.49
C ARG A 28 16.26 -7.91 -1.12
N LYS A 29 16.92 -6.87 -0.62
CA LYS A 29 16.51 -6.17 0.60
C LYS A 29 15.40 -5.17 0.30
N ASN A 30 14.71 -4.71 1.36
CA ASN A 30 13.75 -3.61 1.31
C ASN A 30 12.58 -3.88 0.36
N VAL A 31 12.08 -5.12 0.35
CA VAL A 31 11.00 -5.54 -0.55
C VAL A 31 9.65 -5.40 0.12
N ILE A 32 8.74 -4.72 -0.55
CA ILE A 32 7.35 -4.53 -0.17
C ILE A 32 6.51 -5.46 -1.03
N ARG A 33 5.62 -6.20 -0.40
CA ARG A 33 4.57 -6.96 -1.08
C ARG A 33 3.31 -6.11 -1.15
N VAL A 34 2.72 -6.03 -2.33
CA VAL A 34 1.49 -5.30 -2.56
C VAL A 34 0.50 -6.22 -3.28
N ARG A 35 -0.75 -6.27 -2.82
CA ARG A 35 -1.86 -6.98 -3.47
C ARG A 35 -2.95 -5.98 -3.83
N LEU A 36 -3.28 -5.90 -5.11
CA LEU A 36 -4.25 -4.96 -5.70
C LEU A 36 -5.10 -5.74 -6.69
N GLU A 37 -6.43 -5.57 -6.71
CA GLU A 37 -7.29 -6.13 -7.78
C GLU A 37 -7.08 -7.64 -8.07
N GLY A 38 -6.68 -8.42 -7.06
CA GLY A 38 -6.36 -9.85 -7.20
C GLY A 38 -4.95 -10.17 -7.72
N GLU A 39 -4.16 -9.16 -8.10
CA GLU A 39 -2.76 -9.29 -8.52
C GLU A 39 -1.81 -9.07 -7.35
N GLN A 40 -0.62 -9.68 -7.39
CA GLN A 40 0.41 -9.56 -6.35
C GLN A 40 1.76 -9.17 -6.93
N PHE A 41 2.36 -8.12 -6.36
CA PHE A 41 3.63 -7.54 -6.80
C PHE A 41 4.65 -7.48 -5.67
N LEU A 42 5.92 -7.45 -6.05
CA LEU A 42 7.04 -7.14 -5.17
C LEU A 42 7.70 -5.84 -5.65
N LEU A 43 7.74 -4.84 -4.79
CA LEU A 43 8.38 -3.55 -5.05
C LEU A 43 9.65 -3.46 -4.21
N GLN A 44 10.78 -3.13 -4.82
CA GLN A 44 12.02 -2.89 -4.08
C GLN A 44 12.15 -1.40 -3.79
N ALA A 45 12.20 -1.04 -2.51
CA ALA A 45 12.50 0.31 -2.07
C ALA A 45 14.02 0.55 -1.98
N LYS A 46 14.42 1.82 -1.97
CA LYS A 46 15.83 2.23 -1.93
C LYS A 46 16.49 1.85 -0.60
N ASP A 47 15.84 2.13 0.51
CA ASP A 47 16.30 1.93 1.89
C ASP A 47 15.13 1.58 2.82
N ILE A 48 15.41 1.36 4.10
CA ILE A 48 14.40 0.94 5.08
C ILE A 48 13.42 2.07 5.44
N GLU A 49 13.87 3.32 5.42
CA GLU A 49 13.00 4.48 5.63
C GLU A 49 11.97 4.56 4.51
N SER A 50 12.41 4.38 3.26
CA SER A 50 11.52 4.28 2.11
C SER A 50 10.51 3.12 2.26
N VAL A 51 10.90 1.97 2.85
CA VAL A 51 9.94 0.87 3.08
C VAL A 51 8.80 1.30 3.98
N ILE A 52 9.13 2.00 5.08
CA ILE A 52 8.15 2.48 6.05
C ILE A 52 7.22 3.50 5.36
N GLU A 53 7.78 4.50 4.70
CA GLU A 53 7.03 5.55 4.02
C GLU A 53 6.06 4.98 2.97
N TRP A 54 6.53 4.06 2.12
CA TRP A 54 5.68 3.43 1.11
C TRP A 54 4.58 2.57 1.72
N ILE A 55 4.87 1.80 2.77
CA ILE A 55 3.85 0.98 3.43
C ILE A 55 2.79 1.88 4.08
N GLU A 56 3.20 2.91 4.82
CA GLU A 56 2.28 3.86 5.47
C GLU A 56 1.41 4.60 4.45
N GLY A 57 2.02 5.09 3.35
CA GLY A 57 1.31 5.77 2.28
C GLY A 57 0.29 4.87 1.58
N LEU A 58 0.67 3.63 1.25
CA LEU A 58 -0.24 2.65 0.65
C LEU A 58 -1.40 2.29 1.58
N GLN A 59 -1.12 2.07 2.87
CA GLN A 59 -2.16 1.77 3.86
C GLN A 59 -3.11 2.95 4.07
N ALA A 60 -2.57 4.18 4.14
CA ALA A 60 -3.38 5.38 4.23
C ALA A 60 -4.29 5.54 3.01
N ALA A 61 -3.77 5.28 1.80
CA ALA A 61 -4.54 5.30 0.57
C ALA A 61 -5.64 4.22 0.58
N THR A 62 -5.33 2.97 0.96
CA THR A 62 -6.34 1.90 1.13
C THR A 62 -7.47 2.33 2.07
N ASN A 63 -7.14 2.94 3.21
CA ASN A 63 -8.12 3.33 4.23
C ASN A 63 -9.14 4.37 3.73
N ILE A 64 -8.78 5.18 2.73
CA ILE A 64 -9.65 6.23 2.17
C ILE A 64 -10.22 5.87 0.79
N ALA A 65 -9.86 4.71 0.22
CA ALA A 65 -10.20 4.33 -1.15
C ALA A 65 -11.65 3.84 -1.33
N LEU A 66 -12.25 3.27 -0.28
CA LEU A 66 -13.66 2.89 -0.28
C LEU A 66 -14.56 4.13 -0.19
N ASP A 67 -15.75 4.01 -0.74
CA ASP A 67 -16.78 5.05 -0.63
C ASP A 67 -17.08 5.36 0.83
N LEU A 68 -17.53 6.59 1.12
CA LEU A 68 -17.78 7.02 2.51
C LEU A 68 -18.79 6.12 3.23
N ASP A 69 -19.79 5.62 2.52
CA ASP A 69 -20.85 4.77 3.07
C ASP A 69 -20.35 3.34 3.38
N GLU A 70 -19.28 2.90 2.73
CA GLU A 70 -18.69 1.56 2.91
C GLU A 70 -17.52 1.55 3.91
N ARG A 71 -16.96 2.73 4.22
CA ARG A 71 -15.82 2.83 5.14
C ARG A 71 -16.23 2.49 6.57
N PRO A 72 -15.49 1.60 7.27
CA PRO A 72 -15.75 1.34 8.67
C PRO A 72 -15.52 2.62 9.49
N MET A 73 -16.44 2.92 10.41
CA MET A 73 -16.26 4.05 11.33
C MET A 73 -14.94 3.89 12.11
N PRO A 74 -14.18 4.99 12.31
CA PRO A 74 -12.99 4.95 13.14
C PRO A 74 -13.36 4.39 14.52
N ARG A 75 -12.52 3.51 15.06
CA ARG A 75 -12.71 3.05 16.44
C ARG A 75 -12.51 4.24 17.37
N GLY A 76 -13.56 4.61 18.10
CA GLY A 76 -13.49 5.65 19.12
C GLY A 76 -12.47 5.29 20.20
N PRO A 77 -12.01 6.28 20.99
CA PRO A 77 -11.10 6.02 22.10
C PRO A 77 -11.68 4.96 23.05
N ILE A 78 -10.89 3.92 23.34
CA ILE A 78 -11.26 2.91 24.32
C ILE A 78 -11.00 3.50 25.69
N PHE A 79 -12.06 3.83 26.41
CA PHE A 79 -11.96 4.17 27.82
C PHE A 79 -11.92 2.88 28.66
N PRO A 80 -10.96 2.74 29.59
CA PRO A 80 -11.00 1.66 30.56
C PRO A 80 -12.31 1.74 31.35
N ARG A 81 -12.93 0.58 31.60
CA ARG A 81 -14.08 0.46 32.50
C ARG A 81 -13.62 0.43 33.95
#